data_AF-A0AAF0E016-F1
#
_entry.id   AF-A0AAF0E016-F1
#
_cell.length_a   1.000
_cell.length_b   1.000
_cell.length_c   1.000
_cell.angle_alpha   90.00
_cell.angle_beta   90.00
_cell.angle_gamma   90.00
#
_symmetry.space_group_name_H-M   'P 1'
#
loop_
_entity.id
_entity.type
_entity.pdbx_description
1 polymer ?
#
loop_
_entity_poly.entity_id
_entity_poly.type
_entity_poly.pdbx_seq_one_letter_code
_entity_poly.pdbx_strand_id
1 'polypeptide(L)'
;MLGAAALGVSLASPIWLAPYTKVEESFTLQAVHDILTFGIGAGVAQFDHVHFPGAVPRSFLGPLLLAAPSTPALAVARTLLPLSSSDVQALVRGVLALATWLALLVFAHAVFRARTARAYFFWICAAEFHLPP
;
A
#
# COMPACT_ATOMS: atom_id res chain seq x y z
N MET A 1 1.10 8.28 21.84
CA MET A 1 0.60 6.94 21.44
C MET A 1 -0.76 7.04 20.78
N LEU A 2 -1.74 7.78 21.34
CA LEU A 2 -3.05 7.97 20.71
C LEU A 2 -2.99 8.49 19.25
N GLY A 3 -2.24 9.56 18.97
CA GLY A 3 -2.14 10.08 17.59
C GLY A 3 -1.54 9.08 16.60
N ALA A 4 -0.54 8.30 17.01
CA ALA A 4 0.05 7.25 16.18
C ALA A 4 -0.95 6.15 15.85
N ALA A 5 -1.75 5.70 16.84
CA ALA A 5 -2.80 4.72 16.61
C ALA A 5 -3.92 5.28 15.70
N ALA A 6 -4.31 6.53 15.92
CA ALA A 6 -5.30 7.22 15.09
C ALA A 6 -4.85 7.31 13.62
N LEU A 7 -3.57 7.59 13.38
CA LEU A 7 -2.98 7.56 12.04
C LEU A 7 -3.09 6.16 11.40
N GLY A 8 -2.73 5.10 12.12
CA GLY A 8 -2.83 3.74 11.60
C GLY A 8 -4.26 3.34 11.24
N VAL A 9 -5.23 3.72 12.08
CA VAL A 9 -6.66 3.50 11.80
C VAL A 9 -7.11 4.31 10.58
N SER A 10 -6.69 5.58 10.48
CA SER A 10 -7.02 6.45 9.34
C SER A 10 -6.53 5.85 8.02
N LEU A 11 -5.28 5.34 7.99
CA LEU A 11 -4.68 4.69 6.81
C LEU A 11 -5.37 3.37 6.44
N ALA A 12 -5.82 2.56 7.41
CA ALA A 12 -6.46 1.28 7.14
C ALA A 12 -7.95 1.40 6.77
N SER A 13 -8.62 2.47 7.19
CA SER A 13 -10.06 2.67 6.98
C SER A 13 -10.51 2.66 5.50
N PRO A 14 -9.76 3.19 4.51
CA PRO A 14 -10.19 3.24 3.11
C PRO A 14 -10.22 1.86 2.46
N ILE A 15 -9.50 0.86 3.00
CA ILE A 15 -9.55 -0.53 2.51
C ILE A 15 -11.00 -1.06 2.53
N TRP A 16 -11.79 -0.63 3.52
CA TRP A 16 -13.18 -1.05 3.70
C TRP A 16 -14.18 0.01 3.23
N LEU A 17 -13.90 1.30 3.49
CA LEU A 17 -14.82 2.40 3.16
C LEU A 17 -14.77 2.83 1.70
N ALA A 18 -13.63 2.60 1.03
CA ALA A 18 -13.39 2.90 -0.37
C ALA A 18 -12.77 1.65 -1.04
N PRO A 19 -13.56 0.57 -1.19
CA PRO A 19 -13.06 -0.72 -1.68
C PRO A 19 -12.51 -0.64 -3.11
N TYR A 20 -12.98 0.34 -3.89
CA TYR A 20 -12.46 0.63 -5.21
C TYR A 20 -11.19 1.48 -5.15
N THR A 21 -10.23 1.12 -6.00
CA THR A 21 -8.94 1.80 -6.11
C THR A 21 -9.11 3.22 -6.64
N LYS A 22 -8.46 4.19 -5.99
CA LYS A 22 -8.38 5.54 -6.54
C LYS A 22 -7.60 5.54 -7.86
N VAL A 23 -7.85 6.52 -8.73
CA VAL A 23 -7.18 6.61 -10.04
C VAL A 23 -5.65 6.69 -9.86
N GLU A 24 -5.20 7.38 -8.82
CA GLU A 24 -3.80 7.56 -8.46
C GLU A 24 -3.13 6.27 -7.96
N GLU A 25 -3.90 5.38 -7.32
CA GLU A 25 -3.43 4.10 -6.77
C GLU A 25 -3.44 2.98 -7.83
N SER A 26 -4.25 3.14 -8.89
CA SER A 26 -4.56 2.10 -9.88
C SER A 26 -3.33 1.49 -10.53
N PHE A 27 -2.38 2.33 -10.99
CA PHE A 27 -1.15 1.86 -11.61
C PHE A 27 -0.36 0.96 -10.66
N THR A 28 -0.11 1.43 -9.45
CA THR A 28 0.74 0.72 -8.48
C THR A 28 0.11 -0.60 -8.07
N LEU A 29 -1.19 -0.60 -7.74
CA LEU A 29 -1.89 -1.83 -7.35
C LEU A 29 -1.98 -2.84 -8.49
N GLN A 30 -2.24 -2.38 -9.71
CA GLN A 30 -2.32 -3.26 -10.87
C GLN A 30 -0.92 -3.82 -11.22
N ALA A 31 0.13 -3.02 -11.12
CA ALA A 31 1.49 -3.49 -11.33
C ALA A 31 1.90 -4.53 -10.27
N VAL A 32 1.51 -4.35 -9.00
CA VAL A 32 1.72 -5.38 -7.97
C VAL A 32 0.93 -6.64 -8.27
N HIS A 33 -0.33 -6.54 -8.69
CA HIS A 33 -1.13 -7.68 -9.09
C HIS A 33 -0.45 -8.49 -10.21
N ASP A 34 0.04 -7.81 -11.25
CA ASP A 34 0.73 -8.44 -12.38
C ASP A 34 2.02 -9.13 -11.93
N ILE A 35 2.81 -8.48 -11.05
CA ILE A 35 4.02 -9.08 -10.46
C ILE A 35 3.67 -10.33 -9.65
N LEU A 36 2.63 -10.30 -8.83
CA LEU A 36 2.22 -11.43 -7.98
C LEU A 36 1.59 -12.57 -8.79
N THR A 37 1.01 -12.27 -9.96
CA THR A 37 0.28 -13.25 -10.79
C THR A 37 1.17 -13.87 -11.85
N PHE A 38 1.93 -13.06 -12.59
CA PHE A 38 2.71 -13.51 -13.75
C PHE A 38 4.22 -13.53 -13.49
N GLY A 39 4.69 -12.87 -12.42
CA GLY A 39 6.11 -12.77 -12.09
C GLY A 39 6.89 -11.82 -12.99
N ILE A 40 8.16 -11.61 -12.67
CA ILE A 40 9.03 -10.59 -13.30
C ILE A 40 9.89 -11.13 -14.47
N GLY A 41 9.70 -12.39 -14.85
CA GLY A 41 10.45 -13.05 -15.93
C GLY A 41 9.68 -13.02 -17.25
N ALA A 42 9.48 -14.20 -17.85
CA ALA A 42 8.72 -14.33 -19.10
C ALA A 42 7.26 -13.83 -19.01
N GLY A 43 6.69 -13.76 -17.79
CA GLY A 43 5.33 -13.26 -17.55
C GLY A 43 5.15 -11.76 -17.73
N VAL A 44 6.22 -10.98 -17.87
CA VAL A 44 6.13 -9.52 -18.10
C VAL A 44 5.34 -9.18 -19.35
N ALA A 45 5.40 -10.01 -20.39
CA ALA A 45 4.62 -9.81 -21.61
C ALA A 45 3.10 -9.86 -21.38
N GLN A 46 2.64 -10.39 -20.24
CA GLN A 46 1.23 -10.49 -19.87
C GLN A 46 0.77 -9.32 -18.99
N PHE A 47 1.67 -8.42 -18.60
CA PHE A 47 1.32 -7.29 -17.75
C PHE A 47 0.36 -6.37 -18.49
N ASP A 48 -0.65 -5.88 -17.77
CA ASP A 48 -1.66 -4.97 -18.31
C ASP A 48 -0.99 -3.70 -18.86
N HIS A 49 0.04 -3.23 -18.18
CA HIS A 49 0.84 -2.06 -18.52
C HIS A 49 1.64 -2.17 -19.84
N VAL A 50 1.87 -3.39 -20.34
CA VAL A 50 2.49 -3.61 -21.65
C VAL A 50 1.46 -3.43 -22.78
N HIS A 51 0.21 -3.86 -22.54
CA HIS A 51 -0.87 -3.74 -23.52
C HIS A 51 -1.57 -2.37 -23.48
N PHE A 52 -1.66 -1.76 -22.30
CA PHE A 52 -2.32 -0.47 -22.06
C PHE A 52 -1.34 0.51 -21.39
N PRO A 53 -0.37 1.06 -22.14
CA PRO A 53 0.56 2.03 -21.60
C PRO A 53 -0.18 3.31 -21.20
N GLY A 54 -0.01 3.74 -19.95
CA GLY A 54 -0.60 4.98 -19.46
C GLY A 54 0.00 6.23 -20.10
N ALA A 55 -0.71 7.36 -20.00
CA ALA A 55 -0.28 8.64 -20.57
C ALA A 55 1.00 9.23 -19.94
N VAL A 56 1.44 8.71 -18.79
CA VAL A 56 2.60 9.20 -18.05
C VAL A 56 3.52 8.01 -17.71
N PRO A 57 4.83 8.10 -17.98
CA PRO A 57 5.78 7.06 -17.62
C PRO A 57 5.86 6.94 -16.09
N ARG A 58 5.75 5.71 -15.59
CA ARG A 58 5.80 5.38 -14.16
C ARG A 58 6.82 4.28 -13.92
N SER A 59 7.45 4.31 -12.75
CA SER A 59 8.47 3.33 -12.37
C SER A 59 7.84 2.08 -11.76
N PHE A 60 8.38 0.90 -12.10
CA PHE A 60 8.02 -0.38 -11.47
C PHE A 60 8.74 -0.63 -10.14
N LEU A 61 9.69 0.23 -9.73
CA LEU A 61 10.43 0.03 -8.49
C LEU A 61 9.51 0.05 -7.25
N GLY A 62 8.56 0.99 -7.19
CA GLY A 62 7.57 1.05 -6.11
C GLY A 62 6.72 -0.24 -6.02
N PRO A 63 6.07 -0.66 -7.11
CA PRO A 63 5.36 -1.93 -7.19
C PRO A 63 6.22 -3.14 -6.79
N LEU A 64 7.47 -3.23 -7.23
CA LEU A 64 8.37 -4.34 -6.85
C LEU A 64 8.65 -4.36 -5.35
N LEU A 65 8.92 -3.21 -4.75
CA LEU A 65 9.18 -3.09 -3.31
C LEU A 65 7.93 -3.41 -2.48
N LEU A 66 6.73 -3.14 -3.00
CA LEU A 66 5.48 -3.49 -2.35
C LEU A 66 5.11 -4.98 -2.55
N ALA A 67 5.35 -5.54 -3.73
CA ALA A 67 5.11 -6.95 -4.03
C ALA A 67 5.96 -7.89 -3.16
N ALA A 68 7.19 -7.48 -2.82
CA ALA A 68 8.10 -8.28 -1.99
C ALA A 68 7.51 -8.69 -0.62
N PRO A 69 7.03 -7.77 0.25
CA PRO A 69 6.33 -8.12 1.48
C PRO A 69 4.91 -8.67 1.25
N SER A 70 4.23 -8.28 0.16
CA SER A 70 2.90 -8.84 -0.16
C SER A 70 2.95 -10.32 -0.55
N THR A 71 4.06 -10.80 -1.11
CA THR A 71 4.22 -12.21 -1.52
C THR A 71 4.08 -13.19 -0.34
N PRO A 72 4.88 -13.10 0.75
CA PRO A 72 4.71 -13.99 1.89
C PRO A 72 3.38 -13.75 2.62
N ALA A 73 2.89 -12.51 2.68
CA ALA A 73 1.57 -12.22 3.26
C ALA A 73 0.44 -12.94 2.50
N LEU A 74 0.49 -12.91 1.16
CA LEU A 74 -0.46 -13.61 0.30
C LEU A 74 -0.32 -15.13 0.44
N ALA A 75 0.90 -15.66 0.50
CA ALA A 75 1.13 -17.08 0.71
C ALA A 75 0.48 -17.56 2.01
N VAL A 76 0.68 -16.84 3.12
CA VAL A 76 0.02 -17.14 4.40
C VAL A 76 -1.49 -17.04 4.29
N ALA A 77 -2.02 -15.94 3.74
CA ALA A 77 -3.47 -15.75 3.62
C ALA A 77 -4.16 -16.85 2.81
N ARG A 78 -3.53 -17.33 1.72
CA ARG A 78 -4.03 -18.45 0.91
C ARG A 78 -4.07 -19.79 1.64
N THR A 79 -3.28 -19.97 2.70
CA THR A 79 -3.38 -21.19 3.53
C THR A 79 -4.60 -21.19 4.45
N LEU A 80 -5.16 -20.00 4.73
CA LEU A 80 -6.27 -19.84 5.67
C LEU A 80 -7.63 -19.81 4.94
N LEU A 81 -7.69 -19.15 3.78
CA LEU A 81 -8.94 -18.84 3.09
C LEU A 81 -8.73 -18.86 1.56
N PRO A 82 -9.75 -19.26 0.76
CA PRO A 82 -9.73 -19.01 -0.67
C PRO A 82 -9.87 -17.50 -0.92
N LEU A 83 -8.95 -16.92 -1.70
CA LEU A 83 -8.90 -15.48 -1.95
C LEU A 83 -9.33 -15.16 -3.38
N SER A 84 -10.23 -14.19 -3.52
CA SER A 84 -10.56 -13.55 -4.79
C SER A 84 -9.53 -12.49 -5.17
N SER A 85 -9.56 -12.00 -6.42
CA SER A 85 -8.68 -10.90 -6.85
C SER A 85 -8.88 -9.62 -6.04
N SER A 86 -10.12 -9.33 -5.59
CA SER A 86 -10.39 -8.19 -4.70
C SER A 86 -9.75 -8.38 -3.32
N ASP A 87 -9.73 -9.60 -2.78
CA ASP A 87 -9.10 -9.87 -1.48
C ASP A 87 -7.57 -9.71 -1.57
N VAL A 88 -6.97 -10.12 -2.69
CA VAL A 88 -5.55 -9.89 -2.96
C VAL A 88 -5.24 -8.39 -3.03
N GLN A 89 -6.07 -7.58 -3.68
CA GLN A 89 -5.90 -6.13 -3.73
C GLN A 89 -6.06 -5.50 -2.34
N ALA A 90 -7.05 -5.92 -1.55
CA ALA A 90 -7.23 -5.46 -0.17
C ALA A 90 -6.02 -5.81 0.71
N LEU A 91 -5.43 -7.00 0.54
CA LEU A 91 -4.21 -7.42 1.23
C LEU A 91 -3.02 -6.56 0.83
N VAL A 92 -2.81 -6.30 -0.46
CA VAL A 92 -1.71 -5.44 -0.94
C VAL A 92 -1.85 -4.03 -0.38
N ARG A 93 -3.06 -3.47 -0.36
CA ARG A 93 -3.34 -2.18 0.30
C ARG A 93 -3.01 -2.26 1.79
N GLY A 94 -3.46 -3.27 2.51
CA GLY A 94 -3.09 -3.47 3.92
C GLY A 94 -1.59 -3.47 4.19
N VAL A 95 -0.79 -4.06 3.29
CA VAL A 95 0.68 -4.02 3.36
C VAL A 95 1.20 -2.59 3.12
N LEU A 96 0.62 -1.85 2.17
CA LEU A 96 0.97 -0.45 1.90
C LEU A 96 0.60 0.48 3.06
N ALA A 97 -0.61 0.39 3.64
CA ALA A 97 -0.99 1.12 4.87
C ALA A 97 0.00 0.86 6.00
N LEU A 98 0.36 -0.40 6.23
CA LEU A 98 1.30 -0.77 7.29
C LEU A 98 2.69 -0.16 7.01
N ALA A 99 3.19 -0.27 5.78
CA ALA A 99 4.48 0.31 5.39
C ALA A 99 4.48 1.84 5.55
N THR A 100 3.44 2.52 5.09
CA THR A 100 3.25 3.97 5.23
C THR A 100 3.20 4.37 6.71
N TRP A 101 2.43 3.63 7.52
CA TRP A 101 2.33 3.90 8.95
C TRP A 101 3.68 3.75 9.65
N LEU A 102 4.40 2.65 9.43
CA LEU A 102 5.71 2.43 10.02
C LEU A 102 6.74 3.48 9.55
N ALA A 103 6.72 3.86 8.28
CA ALA A 103 7.59 4.90 7.75
C ALA A 103 7.34 6.26 8.43
N LEU A 104 6.08 6.64 8.60
CA LEU A 104 5.70 7.88 9.30
C LEU A 104 6.04 7.83 10.79
N LEU A 105 5.94 6.66 11.44
CA LEU A 105 6.42 6.47 12.80
C LEU A 105 7.93 6.70 12.89
N VAL A 106 8.72 6.05 12.04
CA VAL A 106 10.18 6.21 12.03
C VAL A 106 10.56 7.66 11.76
N PHE A 107 9.95 8.28 10.74
CA PHE A 107 10.17 9.68 10.40
C PHE A 107 9.89 10.61 11.59
N ALA A 108 8.74 10.46 12.24
CA ALA A 108 8.37 11.31 13.37
C ALA A 108 9.35 11.19 14.54
N HIS A 109 9.86 9.98 14.81
CA HIS A 109 10.83 9.76 15.87
C HIS A 109 12.23 10.27 15.51
N ALA A 110 12.61 10.25 14.24
CA ALA A 110 13.88 10.77 13.77
C ALA A 110 13.92 12.30 13.75
N VAL A 111 12.83 12.95 13.34
CA VAL A 111 12.77 14.40 13.13
C VAL A 111 12.37 15.16 14.41
N PHE A 112 11.31 14.71 15.10
CA PHE A 112 10.74 15.47 16.21
C PHE A 112 11.21 14.93 17.56
N ARG A 113 12.08 15.69 18.23
CA ARG A 113 12.58 15.35 19.57
C ARG A 113 11.49 15.49 20.64
N ALA A 114 10.65 16.52 20.54
CA ALA A 114 9.56 16.77 21.48
C ALA A 114 8.38 15.82 21.26
N ARG A 115 7.85 15.26 22.35
CA ARG A 115 6.68 14.36 22.33
C ARG A 115 5.42 15.05 21.79
N THR A 116 5.24 16.34 22.09
CA THR A 116 4.11 17.15 21.63
C THR A 116 4.15 17.35 20.12
N ALA A 117 5.31 17.73 19.56
CA ALA A 117 5.50 17.87 18.12
C ALA A 117 5.20 16.58 17.35
N ARG A 118 5.66 15.41 17.85
CA ARG A 118 5.29 14.10 17.29
C ARG A 118 3.79 13.86 17.32
N ALA A 119 3.13 14.19 18.43
CA ALA A 119 1.69 14.00 18.55
C ALA A 119 0.92 14.87 17.53
N TYR A 120 1.29 16.13 17.36
CA TYR A 120 0.69 17.01 16.35
C TYR A 120 0.92 16.49 14.93
N PHE A 121 2.14 16.07 14.61
CA PHE A 121 2.44 15.47 13.31
C PHE A 121 1.50 14.29 12.99
N PHE A 122 1.32 13.36 13.93
CA PHE A 122 0.42 12.23 13.70
C PHE A 122 -1.04 12.63 13.54
N TRP A 123 -1.52 13.63 14.29
CA TRP A 123 -2.90 14.12 14.13
C TRP A 123 -3.12 14.83 12.79
N ILE A 124 -2.15 15.61 12.34
CA ILE A 124 -2.19 16.27 11.02
C ILE A 124 -2.23 15.22 9.91
N CYS A 125 -1.32 14.24 9.95
CA CYS A 125 -1.32 13.14 8.97
C CYS A 125 -2.61 12.31 9.04
N ALA A 126 -3.15 12.04 10.23
CA ALA A 126 -4.38 11.26 10.37
C ALA A 126 -5.60 11.98 9.78
N ALA A 127 -5.60 13.32 9.73
CA ALA A 127 -6.65 14.13 9.13
C ALA A 127 -6.51 14.28 7.60
N GLU A 128 -5.38 13.87 7.01
CA GLU A 128 -5.11 13.99 5.59
C GLU A 128 -5.67 12.78 4.81
N PHE A 129 -6.59 13.04 3.87
CA PHE A 129 -7.23 12.00 3.04
C PHE A 129 -6.33 11.46 1.89
N HIS A 130 -5.22 12.14 1.60
CA HIS A 130 -4.36 11.83 0.45
C HIS A 130 -3.28 10.79 0.77
N LEU A 131 -3.08 10.43 2.03
CA LEU A 131 -2.08 9.41 2.35
C LEU A 131 -2.50 8.05 1.77
N PRO A 132 -1.58 7.33 1.12
CA PRO A 132 -1.89 6.05 0.51
C PRO A 132 -2.25 5.03 1.61
N PRO A 133 -3.40 4.34 1.47
CA PRO A 133 -3.78 3.24 2.34
C PRO A 133 -3.01 1.96 2.01
#